data_AF-A0A8H6HHJ3-F1
#
_entry.id   AF-A0A8H6HHJ3-F1
#
_cell.length_a   1.000
_cell.length_b   1.000
_cell.length_c   1.000
_cell.angle_alpha   90.00
_cell.angle_beta   90.00
_cell.angle_gamma   90.00
#
_symmetry.space_group_name_H-M   'P 1'
#
loop_
_entity.id
_entity.type
_entity.pdbx_description
1 polymer ?
#
loop_
_entity_poly.entity_id
_entity_poly.type
_entity_poly.pdbx_seq_one_letter_code
_entity_poly.pdbx_strand_id
1 'polypeptide(L)'
;MWSSATDDEQNGKEEPLDLYAILNLNKSATQAEINERYRTLSLLFHPDKQQHPERKEAAEEEFLKVQKAYQVLSDSFLRQVYDVLGIRGVNLKWSEQLTSQSRQKIEEELRNLKDNNFLEQTSDPEASPGAQFTNTTDFSGLFKPIGALHIDRPIRDSLHRLRTVQFVATDLKYTLSKRLNNATVVSCETHAFATVSGRGYMDYTGTIRHQFSPRFTGRASVGLKAPFFSALRGTYRDDYNTVDVNVSASPLALRDSASTAITVARRLFQGSPQMGELRLQLGPVQSLSFYYTSPPSLSQDIVEAAKHAIPSIAGFRHFAFDRKFGLIFSNIIPKLAGEIGLTLVELSVRLKAGFELGFLNSFINLGLGWVGEESEVSFDTTIGTKAVIAKLDVVAWKQQFSLPIVLSTEWNPRIALGAIVLPSVATVLSYHFIVRPRRRARRIQQIRAARRAHEEDSDARRKRNAVVDLLKDVANKYTSLETAKGGLVIQEALYGVTDDKDGAQDLAMDVTVPMQSLVRNSHLYIPGGKSKTHLQGFSDPAPFTAKSLRIRYVFHGRPHYAEIPDYLPVVLPLSEHSVREC
;
A
#
# COMPACT_ATOMS: atom_id res chain seq x y z
N MET A 1 21.42 41.72 -17.13
CA MET A 1 22.35 40.78 -17.79
C MET A 1 22.83 39.80 -16.73
N TRP A 2 21.93 38.93 -16.24
CA TRP A 2 22.24 37.75 -15.44
C TRP A 2 21.63 36.59 -16.21
N SER A 3 22.50 35.71 -16.69
CA SER A 3 22.15 34.60 -17.57
C SER A 3 21.61 33.47 -16.71
N SER A 4 20.36 33.12 -16.99
CA SER A 4 19.75 31.83 -16.72
C SER A 4 20.61 30.70 -17.26
N ALA A 5 20.91 29.72 -16.41
CA ALA A 5 21.40 28.41 -16.80
C ALA A 5 20.75 27.37 -15.88
N THR A 6 19.70 26.73 -16.40
CA THR A 6 19.49 25.28 -16.34
C THR A 6 19.85 24.59 -15.02
N ASP A 7 18.93 24.64 -14.05
CA ASP A 7 18.79 23.56 -13.07
C ASP A 7 18.02 22.41 -13.75
N ASP A 8 18.71 21.73 -14.67
CA ASP A 8 18.24 20.49 -15.30
C ASP A 8 18.25 19.35 -14.29
N GLU A 9 17.08 18.73 -14.11
CA GLU A 9 16.84 17.28 -14.03
C GLU A 9 18.05 16.36 -13.75
N GLN A 10 18.70 16.52 -12.59
CA GLN A 10 19.55 15.48 -12.00
C GLN A 10 19.16 15.21 -10.54
N ASN A 11 17.86 15.04 -10.28
CA ASN A 11 17.42 14.29 -9.09
C ASN A 11 17.63 12.79 -9.35
N GLY A 12 18.89 12.39 -9.47
CA GLY A 12 19.31 11.01 -9.38
C GLY A 12 18.86 10.47 -8.04
N LYS A 13 18.33 9.25 -8.04
CA LYS A 13 17.85 8.51 -6.87
C LYS A 13 18.91 8.50 -5.75
N GLU A 14 18.92 9.50 -4.86
CA GLU A 14 19.63 9.39 -3.59
C GLU A 14 18.85 8.39 -2.73
N GLU A 15 19.23 7.11 -2.84
CA GLU A 15 18.70 6.09 -1.93
C GLU A 15 19.01 6.48 -0.48
N PRO A 16 18.04 6.41 0.44
CA PRO A 16 18.17 6.98 1.78
C PRO A 16 19.12 6.16 2.67
N LEU A 17 20.41 6.48 2.58
CA LEU A 17 21.49 5.95 3.40
C LEU A 17 21.12 5.94 4.90
N ASP A 18 21.33 4.80 5.57
CA ASP A 18 21.24 4.72 7.04
C ASP A 18 22.53 5.20 7.68
N LEU A 19 22.48 6.36 8.33
CA LEU A 19 23.66 6.97 8.93
C LEU A 19 24.19 6.15 10.11
N TYR A 20 23.30 5.48 10.85
CA TYR A 20 23.71 4.59 11.94
C TYR A 20 24.36 3.31 11.42
N ALA A 21 23.86 2.75 10.31
CA ALA A 21 24.45 1.58 9.70
C ALA A 21 25.84 1.86 9.11
N ILE A 22 26.05 3.05 8.52
CA ILE A 22 27.37 3.49 8.00
C ILE A 22 28.42 3.48 9.12
N LEU A 23 28.08 3.99 10.31
CA LEU A 23 28.99 3.99 11.47
C LEU A 23 28.99 2.66 12.24
N ASN A 24 28.17 1.68 11.83
CA ASN A 24 27.95 0.41 12.50
C ASN A 24 27.57 0.61 13.99
N LEU A 25 26.54 1.41 14.24
CA LEU A 25 26.04 1.77 15.56
C LEU A 25 24.54 1.51 15.69
N ASN A 26 24.09 1.34 16.94
CA ASN A 26 22.67 1.32 17.26
C ASN A 26 22.11 2.75 17.33
N LYS A 27 20.80 2.93 17.13
CA LYS A 27 20.11 4.21 17.29
C LYS A 27 20.23 4.77 18.72
N SER A 28 20.38 3.88 19.70
CA SER A 28 20.63 4.22 21.11
C SER A 28 22.11 4.48 21.44
N ALA A 29 23.00 4.52 20.44
CA ALA A 29 24.43 4.75 20.67
C ALA A 29 24.73 6.10 21.32
N THR A 30 25.72 6.10 22.21
CA THR A 30 26.16 7.30 22.93
C THR A 30 27.04 8.19 22.06
N GLN A 31 27.19 9.46 22.43
CA GLN A 31 28.05 10.38 21.68
C GLN A 31 29.53 9.95 21.68
N ALA A 32 29.98 9.31 22.76
CA ALA A 32 31.33 8.77 22.86
C ALA A 32 31.56 7.65 21.84
N GLU A 33 30.59 6.74 21.69
CA GLU A 33 30.63 5.65 20.70
C GLU A 33 30.63 6.19 19.27
N ILE A 34 29.82 7.22 18.97
CA ILE A 34 29.80 7.90 17.66
C ILE A 34 31.19 8.45 17.31
N ASN A 35 31.82 9.17 18.26
CA ASN A 35 33.13 9.77 18.05
C ASN A 35 34.24 8.71 17.88
N GLU A 36 34.19 7.62 18.66
CA GLU A 36 35.15 6.53 18.57
C GLU A 36 35.06 5.81 17.21
N ARG A 37 33.83 5.54 16.75
CA ARG A 37 33.59 4.88 15.46
C ARG A 37 34.03 5.74 14.30
N TYR A 38 33.69 7.02 14.32
CA TYR A 38 34.16 7.97 13.31
C TYR A 38 35.69 7.94 13.20
N ARG A 39 36.42 8.09 14.32
CA ARG A 39 37.90 8.03 14.32
C ARG A 39 38.44 6.74 13.72
N THR A 40 37.84 5.60 14.07
CA THR A 40 38.29 4.30 13.57
C THR A 40 38.08 4.16 12.06
N LEU A 41 36.88 4.50 11.56
CA LEU A 41 36.53 4.36 10.15
C LEU A 41 37.24 5.41 9.29
N SER A 42 37.39 6.64 9.78
CA SER A 42 38.17 7.68 9.10
C SER A 42 39.64 7.27 8.92
N LEU A 43 40.24 6.60 9.91
CA LEU A 43 41.60 6.09 9.78
C LEU A 43 41.73 4.91 8.82
N LEU A 44 40.65 4.16 8.59
CA LEU A 44 40.60 3.03 7.68
C LEU A 44 40.42 3.47 6.22
N PHE A 45 39.48 4.39 5.99
CA PHE A 45 39.12 4.89 4.67
C PHE A 45 39.87 6.18 4.27
N HIS A 46 40.93 6.57 4.99
CA HIS A 46 41.69 7.77 4.62
C HIS A 46 42.39 7.60 3.26
N PRO A 47 42.19 8.51 2.28
CA PRO A 47 42.75 8.37 0.94
C PRO A 47 44.28 8.33 0.92
N ASP A 48 44.96 9.08 1.81
CA ASP A 48 46.43 9.10 1.89
C ASP A 48 47.07 7.77 2.31
N LYS A 49 46.31 6.87 2.93
CA LYS A 49 46.84 5.54 3.29
C LYS A 49 46.81 4.56 2.13
N GLN A 50 46.14 4.90 1.02
CA GLN A 50 45.93 4.01 -0.10
C GLN A 50 46.91 4.32 -1.23
N GLN A 51 47.67 3.30 -1.64
CA GLN A 51 48.68 3.43 -2.70
C GLN A 51 48.11 3.19 -4.11
N HIS A 52 47.08 2.34 -4.22
CA HIS A 52 46.45 2.03 -5.50
C HIS A 52 45.32 3.02 -5.84
N PRO A 53 45.22 3.50 -7.10
CA PRO A 53 44.22 4.49 -7.49
C PRO A 53 42.77 4.00 -7.28
N GLU A 54 42.46 2.74 -7.62
CA GLU A 54 41.12 2.17 -7.42
C GLU A 54 40.74 2.07 -5.93
N ARG A 55 41.71 1.68 -5.08
CA ARG A 55 41.51 1.65 -3.62
C ARG A 55 41.37 3.05 -3.05
N LYS A 56 42.07 4.03 -3.62
CA LYS A 56 42.02 5.43 -3.18
C LYS A 56 40.66 6.05 -3.48
N GLU A 57 40.13 5.84 -4.68
CA GLU A 57 38.80 6.32 -5.07
C GLU A 57 37.69 5.69 -4.22
N ALA A 58 37.72 4.37 -4.04
CA ALA A 58 36.77 3.68 -3.16
C ALA A 58 36.87 4.13 -1.68
N ALA A 59 38.08 4.37 -1.19
CA ALA A 59 38.31 4.89 0.16
C ALA A 59 37.78 6.33 0.31
N GLU A 60 37.97 7.18 -0.70
CA GLU A 60 37.45 8.55 -0.71
C GLU A 60 35.92 8.59 -0.67
N GLU A 61 35.24 7.77 -1.50
CA GLU A 61 33.77 7.67 -1.48
C GLU A 61 33.24 7.21 -0.11
N GLU A 62 33.82 6.17 0.48
CA GLU A 62 33.42 5.68 1.80
C GLU A 62 33.76 6.66 2.92
N PHE A 63 34.89 7.37 2.83
CA PHE A 63 35.26 8.41 3.77
C PHE A 63 34.24 9.55 3.80
N LEU A 64 33.78 10.01 2.63
CA LEU A 64 32.74 11.03 2.53
C LEU A 64 31.42 10.58 3.15
N LYS A 65 31.02 9.31 2.96
CA LYS A 65 29.83 8.73 3.61
C LYS A 65 29.96 8.72 5.13
N VAL A 66 31.11 8.28 5.64
CA VAL A 66 31.42 8.26 7.09
C VAL A 66 31.42 9.68 7.67
N GLN A 67 31.99 10.65 6.94
CA GLN A 67 32.01 12.06 7.34
C GLN A 67 30.60 12.65 7.38
N LYS A 68 29.78 12.42 6.36
CA LYS A 68 28.37 12.86 6.31
C LYS A 68 27.56 12.27 7.46
N ALA A 69 27.72 10.96 7.74
CA ALA A 69 27.06 10.31 8.86
C ALA A 69 27.47 10.92 10.21
N TYR A 70 28.77 11.19 10.41
CA TYR A 70 29.25 11.82 11.63
C TYR A 70 28.72 13.25 11.81
N GLN A 71 28.72 14.08 10.74
CA GLN A 71 28.21 15.46 10.81
C GLN A 71 26.76 15.53 11.31
N VAL A 72 25.91 14.64 10.82
CA VAL A 72 24.49 14.59 11.20
C VAL A 72 24.30 13.97 12.59
N LEU A 73 24.97 12.85 12.87
CA LEU A 73 24.74 12.10 14.12
C LEU A 73 25.45 12.71 15.34
N SER A 74 26.48 13.54 15.13
CA SER A 74 27.18 14.24 16.21
C SER A 74 26.44 15.49 16.69
N ASP A 75 25.61 16.10 15.84
CA ASP A 75 24.74 17.20 16.21
C ASP A 75 23.43 16.67 16.81
N SER A 76 23.14 17.07 18.05
CA SER A 76 21.95 16.65 18.80
C SER A 76 20.63 17.00 18.09
N PHE A 77 20.57 18.16 17.42
CA PHE A 77 19.39 18.62 16.69
C PHE A 77 19.23 17.86 15.36
N LEU A 78 20.28 17.79 14.55
CA LEU A 78 20.23 17.08 13.27
C LEU A 78 19.98 15.58 13.45
N ARG A 79 20.48 14.98 14.53
CA ARG A 79 20.15 13.59 14.90
C ARG A 79 18.67 13.41 15.18
N GLN A 80 18.02 14.32 15.90
CA GLN A 80 16.57 14.27 16.15
C GLN A 80 15.77 14.47 14.86
N VAL A 81 16.16 15.42 14.02
CA VAL A 81 15.56 15.63 12.69
C VAL A 81 15.66 14.35 11.85
N TYR A 82 16.83 13.73 11.81
CA TYR A 82 17.06 12.49 11.10
C TYR A 82 16.20 11.34 11.65
N ASP A 83 16.09 11.22 12.97
CA ASP A 83 15.30 10.15 13.61
C ASP A 83 13.79 10.27 13.30
N VAL A 84 13.25 11.49 13.11
CA VAL A 84 11.82 11.74 12.84
C VAL A 84 11.49 11.79 11.35
N LEU A 85 12.26 12.54 10.56
CA LEU A 85 12.01 12.88 9.16
C LEU A 85 12.93 12.14 8.16
N GLY A 86 13.96 11.44 8.65
CA GLY A 86 14.96 10.79 7.80
C GLY A 86 15.92 11.77 7.11
N ILE A 87 16.65 11.29 6.10
CA ILE A 87 17.68 12.06 5.37
C ILE A 87 17.10 13.32 4.71
N ARG A 88 15.83 13.27 4.29
CA ARG A 88 15.15 14.41 3.64
C ARG A 88 15.00 15.60 4.59
N GLY A 89 14.72 15.34 5.87
CA GLY A 89 14.62 16.39 6.87
C GLY A 89 15.95 17.10 7.12
N VAL A 90 17.06 16.37 7.05
CA VAL A 90 18.40 16.92 7.28
C VAL A 90 18.77 17.95 6.20
N ASN A 91 18.32 17.76 4.96
CA ASN A 91 18.59 18.69 3.85
C ASN A 91 17.72 19.96 3.89
N LEU A 92 16.75 20.07 4.80
CA LEU A 92 15.92 21.26 4.96
C LEU A 92 16.66 22.36 5.73
N LYS A 93 16.40 23.62 5.38
CA LYS A 93 16.88 24.77 6.15
C LYS A 93 16.00 24.95 7.39
N TRP A 94 16.57 24.75 8.56
CA TRP A 94 15.90 24.90 9.86
C TRP A 94 16.07 26.33 10.41
N SER A 95 15.03 26.85 11.07
CA SER A 95 15.11 28.16 11.73
C SER A 95 15.86 28.06 13.07
N GLU A 96 16.66 29.07 13.42
CA GLU A 96 17.40 29.11 14.70
C GLU A 96 16.50 29.02 15.95
N GLN A 97 15.24 29.43 15.81
CA GLN A 97 14.23 29.34 16.86
C GLN A 97 13.83 27.90 17.21
N LEU A 98 14.01 26.94 16.30
CA LEU A 98 13.74 25.51 16.55
C LEU A 98 14.94 24.83 17.20
N THR A 99 16.15 25.20 16.78
CA THR A 99 17.41 24.62 17.28
C THR A 99 17.65 24.92 18.77
N SER A 100 17.05 25.98 19.31
CA SER A 100 17.23 26.43 20.70
C SER A 100 16.18 25.90 21.69
N GLN A 101 15.21 25.11 21.23
CA GLN A 101 14.11 24.62 22.08
C GLN A 101 14.42 23.28 22.77
N SER A 102 13.56 22.88 23.70
CA SER A 102 13.67 21.59 24.37
C SER A 102 13.40 20.44 23.40
N ARG A 103 14.11 19.33 23.58
CA ARG A 103 14.02 18.11 22.75
C ARG A 103 12.59 17.63 22.51
N GLN A 104 11.75 17.65 23.55
CA GLN A 104 10.35 17.19 23.44
C GLN A 104 9.52 18.05 22.49
N LYS A 105 9.73 19.36 22.50
CA LYS A 105 8.96 20.31 21.68
C LYS A 105 9.39 20.26 20.22
N ILE A 106 10.68 20.05 19.96
CA ILE A 106 11.23 19.82 18.63
C ILE A 106 10.64 18.53 18.02
N GLU A 107 10.62 17.44 18.78
CA GLU A 107 10.04 16.17 18.32
C GLU A 107 8.54 16.28 17.97
N GLU A 108 7.77 17.06 18.74
CA GLU A 108 6.36 17.31 18.47
C GLU A 108 6.14 18.09 17.17
N GLU A 109 6.92 19.15 16.95
CA GLU A 109 6.82 19.99 15.76
C GLU A 109 7.26 19.26 14.48
N LEU A 110 8.31 18.44 14.56
CA LEU A 110 8.75 17.59 13.45
C LEU A 110 7.70 16.54 13.06
N ARG A 111 6.97 15.98 14.04
CA ARG A 111 5.87 15.05 13.76
C ARG A 111 4.72 15.75 13.04
N ASN A 112 4.35 16.95 13.49
CA ASN A 112 3.31 17.74 12.84
C ASN A 112 3.65 18.06 11.37
N LEU A 113 4.92 18.36 11.07
CA LEU A 113 5.38 18.60 9.69
C LEU A 113 5.31 17.34 8.82
N LYS A 114 5.66 16.17 9.38
CA LYS A 114 5.57 14.89 8.68
C LYS A 114 4.14 14.58 8.26
N ASP A 115 3.18 14.82 9.15
CA ASP A 115 1.77 14.53 8.92
C ASP A 115 1.14 15.50 7.91
N ASN A 116 1.54 16.79 7.92
CA ASN A 116 1.07 17.79 6.96
C ASN A 116 1.51 17.48 5.51
N ASN A 117 2.76 17.07 5.29
CA ASN A 117 3.28 16.77 3.94
C ASN A 117 2.72 15.46 3.36
N PHE A 118 2.32 14.49 4.20
CA PHE A 118 1.69 13.25 3.74
C PHE A 118 0.27 13.48 3.17
N LEU A 119 -0.40 14.55 3.60
CA LEU A 119 -1.74 14.94 3.16
C LEU A 119 -1.77 15.67 1.81
N GLU A 120 -0.65 16.29 1.39
CA GLU A 120 -0.58 16.96 0.07
C GLU A 120 -0.53 15.96 -1.09
N GLN A 121 -0.05 14.73 -0.87
CA GLN A 121 0.04 13.71 -1.93
C GLN A 121 -1.22 12.84 -2.09
N THR A 122 -2.18 12.88 -1.16
CA THR A 122 -3.33 11.95 -1.14
C THR A 122 -4.69 12.60 -1.43
N SER A 123 -4.76 13.85 -1.87
CA SER A 123 -6.05 14.45 -2.27
C SER A 123 -6.00 15.30 -3.55
N ASP A 124 -6.65 14.73 -4.57
CA ASP A 124 -7.24 15.33 -5.78
C ASP A 124 -6.27 15.98 -6.81
N PRO A 125 -5.60 15.18 -7.66
CA PRO A 125 -5.04 15.68 -8.90
C PRO A 125 -6.18 16.20 -9.81
N GLU A 126 -6.03 17.44 -10.25
CA GLU A 126 -6.71 18.17 -11.32
C GLU A 126 -8.06 17.61 -11.83
N ALA A 127 -9.09 18.43 -11.58
CA ALA A 127 -10.42 18.42 -12.21
C ALA A 127 -10.51 17.63 -13.52
N SER A 128 -10.88 16.35 -13.42
CA SER A 128 -11.11 15.46 -14.55
C SER A 128 -12.62 15.19 -14.67
N PRO A 129 -13.20 15.16 -15.88
CA PRO A 129 -14.59 14.74 -16.06
C PRO A 129 -14.73 13.26 -15.66
N GLY A 130 -15.65 12.98 -14.73
CA GLY A 130 -15.99 11.62 -14.30
C GLY A 130 -17.36 11.23 -14.85
N ALA A 131 -17.43 10.13 -15.59
CA ALA A 131 -18.69 9.60 -16.12
C ALA A 131 -18.97 8.24 -15.48
N GLN A 132 -20.18 8.07 -14.94
CA GLN A 132 -20.69 6.80 -14.46
C GLN A 132 -21.90 6.41 -15.31
N PHE A 133 -21.82 5.26 -15.95
CA PHE A 133 -22.89 4.68 -16.76
C PHE A 133 -23.33 3.36 -16.13
N THR A 134 -24.60 3.26 -15.76
CA THR A 134 -25.18 2.04 -15.19
C THR A 134 -26.33 1.57 -16.08
N ASN A 135 -26.28 0.32 -16.54
CA ASN A 135 -27.36 -0.28 -17.30
C ASN A 135 -27.88 -1.52 -16.57
N THR A 136 -29.11 -1.47 -16.10
CA THR A 136 -29.74 -2.59 -15.40
C THR A 136 -30.42 -3.50 -16.39
N THR A 137 -30.07 -4.79 -16.38
CA THR A 137 -30.63 -5.78 -17.30
C THR A 137 -31.29 -6.92 -16.52
N ASP A 138 -32.51 -7.29 -16.92
CA ASP A 138 -33.26 -8.39 -16.32
C ASP A 138 -33.04 -9.68 -17.13
N PHE A 139 -32.44 -10.67 -16.48
CA PHE A 139 -32.18 -12.00 -17.01
C PHE A 139 -33.11 -13.06 -16.39
N SER A 140 -34.02 -12.67 -15.49
CA SER A 140 -34.91 -13.60 -14.76
C SER A 140 -35.76 -14.47 -15.69
N GLY A 141 -36.14 -13.95 -16.86
CA GLY A 141 -36.87 -14.67 -17.90
C GLY A 141 -36.16 -15.91 -18.45
N LEU A 142 -34.81 -15.94 -18.42
CA LEU A 142 -34.03 -17.09 -18.88
C LEU A 142 -34.19 -18.33 -17.99
N PHE A 143 -34.51 -18.11 -16.71
CA PHE A 143 -34.48 -19.13 -15.67
C PHE A 143 -35.87 -19.56 -15.16
N LYS A 144 -36.96 -19.01 -15.72
CA LYS A 144 -38.31 -19.44 -15.38
C LYS A 144 -38.54 -20.90 -15.82
N PRO A 145 -39.16 -21.76 -14.98
CA PRO A 145 -39.45 -23.14 -15.35
C PRO A 145 -40.43 -23.18 -16.54
N ILE A 146 -40.20 -24.12 -17.46
CA ILE A 146 -41.04 -24.29 -18.67
C ILE A 146 -42.44 -24.72 -18.21
N GLY A 147 -43.40 -23.80 -18.22
CA GLY A 147 -44.82 -24.12 -18.11
C GLY A 147 -45.32 -24.69 -19.44
N ALA A 148 -45.59 -26.00 -19.47
CA ALA A 148 -46.52 -26.69 -20.37
C ALA A 148 -46.51 -26.29 -21.88
N LEU A 149 -45.35 -26.15 -22.51
CA LEU A 149 -45.24 -26.11 -23.98
C LEU A 149 -44.42 -27.32 -24.47
N HIS A 150 -45.15 -28.27 -25.04
CA HIS A 150 -44.68 -29.49 -25.69
C HIS A 150 -43.96 -29.14 -27.01
N ILE A 151 -42.64 -28.89 -27.03
CA ILE A 151 -41.90 -28.71 -28.29
C ILE A 151 -40.45 -29.24 -28.20
N ASP A 152 -40.12 -30.20 -29.06
CA ASP A 152 -38.90 -31.03 -29.10
C ASP A 152 -37.62 -30.37 -29.69
N ARG A 153 -37.24 -29.11 -29.40
CA ARG A 153 -36.00 -28.52 -29.98
C ARG A 153 -35.16 -27.62 -29.05
N PRO A 154 -34.09 -28.14 -28.41
CA PRO A 154 -33.29 -27.42 -27.40
C PRO A 154 -32.57 -26.15 -27.92
N ILE A 155 -32.18 -26.11 -29.20
CA ILE A 155 -31.41 -25.00 -29.78
C ILE A 155 -32.31 -23.78 -30.08
N ARG A 156 -33.55 -23.99 -30.55
CA ARG A 156 -34.50 -22.89 -30.80
C ARG A 156 -35.03 -22.31 -29.49
N ASP A 157 -35.22 -23.15 -28.47
CA ASP A 157 -35.66 -22.71 -27.14
C ASP A 157 -34.67 -21.77 -26.46
N SER A 158 -33.36 -22.02 -26.65
CA SER A 158 -32.29 -21.16 -26.14
C SER A 158 -32.36 -19.74 -26.73
N LEU A 159 -32.61 -19.62 -28.03
CA LEU A 159 -32.75 -18.34 -28.72
C LEU A 159 -34.06 -17.61 -28.33
N HIS A 160 -35.15 -18.34 -28.10
CA HIS A 160 -36.40 -17.76 -27.59
C HIS A 160 -36.24 -17.23 -26.16
N ARG A 161 -35.49 -17.91 -25.30
CA ARG A 161 -35.15 -17.42 -23.96
C ARG A 161 -34.28 -16.17 -24.01
N LEU A 162 -33.29 -16.09 -24.90
CA LEU A 162 -32.48 -14.87 -25.06
C LEU A 162 -33.31 -13.63 -25.42
N ARG A 163 -34.48 -13.78 -26.07
CA ARG A 163 -35.43 -12.68 -26.34
C ARG A 163 -36.18 -12.17 -25.09
N THR A 164 -36.16 -12.91 -23.99
CA THR A 164 -36.76 -12.49 -22.71
C THR A 164 -35.86 -11.55 -21.91
N VAL A 165 -34.59 -11.43 -22.30
CA VAL A 165 -33.66 -10.49 -21.68
C VAL A 165 -34.06 -9.08 -22.08
N GLN A 166 -34.33 -8.23 -21.10
CA GLN A 166 -34.75 -6.84 -21.32
C GLN A 166 -33.88 -5.90 -20.48
N PHE A 167 -33.53 -4.76 -21.08
CA PHE A 167 -33.03 -3.63 -20.29
C PHE A 167 -34.17 -3.12 -19.40
N VAL A 168 -33.87 -2.76 -18.17
CA VAL A 168 -34.86 -2.26 -17.20
C VAL A 168 -34.73 -0.75 -17.11
N ALA A 169 -33.50 -0.29 -16.87
CA ALA A 169 -33.18 1.11 -16.68
C ALA A 169 -31.74 1.41 -17.10
N THR A 170 -31.53 2.62 -17.62
CA THR A 170 -30.22 3.20 -17.89
C THR A 170 -30.08 4.45 -17.03
N ASP A 171 -28.97 4.54 -16.31
CA ASP A 171 -28.60 5.65 -15.46
C ASP A 171 -27.23 6.18 -15.93
N LEU A 172 -27.17 7.47 -16.23
CA LEU A 172 -25.97 8.19 -16.60
C LEU A 172 -25.75 9.34 -15.62
N LYS A 173 -24.64 9.29 -14.90
CA LYS A 173 -24.17 10.35 -14.01
C LYS A 173 -22.88 10.93 -14.58
N TYR A 174 -22.88 12.23 -14.88
CA TYR A 174 -21.72 12.93 -15.43
C TYR A 174 -21.34 14.09 -14.51
N THR A 175 -20.09 14.12 -14.06
CA THR A 175 -19.59 15.16 -13.16
C THR A 175 -18.50 15.95 -13.84
N LEU A 176 -18.74 17.26 -13.99
CA LEU A 176 -17.75 18.23 -14.42
C LEU A 176 -17.33 19.06 -13.20
N SER A 177 -16.04 19.08 -12.88
CA SER A 177 -15.50 19.92 -11.80
C SER A 177 -14.53 20.95 -12.38
N LYS A 178 -14.42 22.10 -11.72
CA LYS A 178 -13.44 23.14 -12.02
C LYS A 178 -12.97 23.77 -10.71
N ARG A 179 -11.66 23.83 -10.52
CA ARG A 179 -11.06 24.55 -9.39
C ARG A 179 -11.06 26.04 -9.75
N LEU A 180 -11.64 26.86 -8.88
CA LEU A 180 -11.59 28.32 -9.03
C LEU A 180 -10.32 28.86 -8.40
N ASN A 181 -10.06 28.48 -7.14
CA ASN A 181 -8.91 28.91 -6.34
C ASN A 181 -8.32 27.73 -5.56
N ASN A 182 -7.24 27.95 -4.81
CA ASN A 182 -6.64 26.91 -3.96
C ASN A 182 -7.62 26.32 -2.94
N ALA A 183 -8.60 27.08 -2.45
CA ALA A 183 -9.58 26.61 -1.46
C ALA A 183 -10.97 26.24 -2.03
N THR A 184 -11.29 26.63 -3.27
CA THR A 184 -12.66 26.55 -3.80
C THR A 184 -12.74 25.73 -5.09
N VAL A 185 -13.62 24.73 -5.10
CA VAL A 185 -13.93 23.89 -6.26
C VAL A 185 -15.43 23.96 -6.52
N VAL A 186 -15.79 24.21 -7.78
CA VAL A 186 -17.18 24.16 -8.25
C VAL A 186 -17.34 22.91 -9.10
N SER A 187 -18.45 22.20 -8.94
CA SER A 187 -18.79 21.11 -9.83
C SER A 187 -20.25 21.15 -10.25
N CYS A 188 -20.52 20.66 -11.44
CA CYS A 188 -21.84 20.47 -11.99
C CYS A 188 -22.00 18.97 -12.27
N GLU A 189 -23.04 18.38 -11.71
CA GLU A 189 -23.39 16.99 -11.90
C GLU A 189 -24.70 16.90 -12.68
N THR A 190 -24.70 16.14 -13.77
CA THR A 190 -25.89 15.78 -14.53
C THR A 190 -26.24 14.33 -14.22
N HIS A 191 -27.46 14.08 -13.75
CA HIS A 191 -28.01 12.75 -13.54
C HIS A 191 -29.17 12.52 -14.52
N ALA A 192 -28.99 11.60 -15.46
CA ALA A 192 -30.00 11.24 -16.44
C ALA A 192 -30.41 9.78 -16.22
N PHE A 193 -31.69 9.55 -16.00
CA PHE A 193 -32.26 8.24 -15.77
C PHE A 193 -33.38 7.98 -16.77
N ALA A 194 -33.38 6.80 -17.40
CA ALA A 194 -34.40 6.37 -18.33
C ALA A 194 -34.76 4.91 -18.09
N THR A 195 -36.05 4.60 -18.13
CA THR A 195 -36.57 3.22 -18.05
C THR A 195 -37.09 2.78 -19.41
N VAL A 196 -37.12 1.46 -19.64
CA VAL A 196 -37.70 0.91 -20.89
C VAL A 196 -39.21 1.17 -21.02
N SER A 197 -39.89 1.50 -19.92
CA SER A 197 -41.29 1.96 -19.93
C SER A 197 -41.50 3.37 -20.54
N GLY A 198 -40.42 4.03 -20.99
CA GLY A 198 -40.46 5.38 -21.57
C GLY A 198 -40.48 6.51 -20.52
N ARG A 199 -40.50 6.18 -19.23
CA ARG A 199 -40.34 7.15 -18.14
C ARG A 199 -38.87 7.44 -17.92
N GLY A 200 -38.50 8.70 -17.92
CA GLY A 200 -37.15 9.15 -17.59
C GLY A 200 -37.16 10.56 -17.01
N TYR A 201 -36.08 10.91 -16.35
CA TYR A 201 -35.84 12.26 -15.87
C TYR A 201 -34.36 12.59 -16.04
N MET A 202 -34.10 13.88 -16.20
CA MET A 202 -32.75 14.42 -16.16
C MET A 202 -32.75 15.56 -15.15
N ASP A 203 -31.80 15.49 -14.23
CA ASP A 203 -31.61 16.42 -13.12
C ASP A 203 -30.19 16.96 -13.16
N TYR A 204 -30.04 18.23 -12.76
CA TYR A 204 -28.75 18.91 -12.73
C TYR A 204 -28.52 19.41 -11.31
N THR A 205 -27.34 19.15 -10.76
CA THR A 205 -26.95 19.56 -9.42
C THR A 205 -25.66 20.36 -9.48
N GLY A 206 -25.72 21.63 -9.09
CA GLY A 206 -24.53 22.45 -8.90
C GLY A 206 -24.02 22.29 -7.47
N THR A 207 -22.72 22.06 -7.29
CA THR A 207 -22.10 21.99 -5.97
C THR A 207 -20.89 22.92 -5.87
N ILE A 208 -20.78 23.60 -4.73
CA ILE A 208 -19.65 24.45 -4.38
C ILE A 208 -19.01 23.84 -3.14
N ARG A 209 -17.73 23.50 -3.25
CA ARG A 209 -16.89 23.05 -2.15
C ARG A 209 -15.90 24.15 -1.80
N HIS A 210 -15.88 24.56 -0.54
CA HIS A 210 -14.94 25.55 -0.03
C HIS A 210 -14.24 25.05 1.23
N GLN A 211 -12.93 25.19 1.25
CA GLN A 211 -12.09 24.86 2.39
C GLN A 211 -11.85 26.13 3.22
N PHE A 212 -12.55 26.24 4.36
CA PHE A 212 -12.45 27.40 5.25
C PHE A 212 -11.21 27.33 6.15
N SER A 213 -10.77 26.12 6.48
CA SER A 213 -9.53 25.86 7.21
C SER A 213 -8.95 24.49 6.80
N PRO A 214 -7.69 24.17 7.14
CA PRO A 214 -7.12 22.84 6.89
C PRO A 214 -7.98 21.70 7.46
N ARG A 215 -8.72 21.97 8.54
CA ARG A 215 -9.54 21.01 9.27
C ARG A 215 -11.03 21.06 8.92
N PHE A 216 -11.53 22.13 8.32
CA PHE A 216 -12.96 22.32 8.05
C PHE A 216 -13.25 22.62 6.58
N THR A 217 -14.08 21.78 5.97
CA THR A 217 -14.54 21.93 4.58
C THR A 217 -16.07 22.00 4.55
N GLY A 218 -16.60 23.00 3.87
CA GLY A 218 -18.03 23.12 3.57
C GLY A 218 -18.33 22.73 2.12
N ARG A 219 -19.50 22.13 1.91
CA ARG A 219 -20.06 21.83 0.59
C ARG A 219 -21.53 22.26 0.56
N ALA A 220 -21.90 23.06 -0.42
CA ALA A 220 -23.28 23.45 -0.69
C ALA A 220 -23.68 22.91 -2.06
N SER A 221 -24.82 22.22 -2.13
CA SER A 221 -25.34 21.61 -3.36
C SER A 221 -26.76 22.08 -3.61
N VAL A 222 -27.08 22.41 -4.86
CA VAL A 222 -28.41 22.86 -5.29
C VAL A 222 -28.80 22.10 -6.55
N GLY A 223 -29.90 21.36 -6.47
CA GLY A 223 -30.57 20.78 -7.63
C GLY A 223 -31.35 21.86 -8.38
N LEU A 224 -31.19 21.93 -9.71
CA LEU A 224 -31.71 23.00 -10.57
C LEU A 224 -33.13 22.73 -11.10
N LYS A 225 -33.73 21.58 -10.78
CA LYS A 225 -35.07 21.19 -11.22
C LYS A 225 -36.01 21.03 -10.03
N ALA A 226 -37.28 21.38 -10.22
CA ALA A 226 -38.30 21.27 -9.19
C ALA A 226 -38.65 19.80 -8.87
N PRO A 227 -38.81 19.43 -7.59
CA PRO A 227 -38.57 20.27 -6.40
C PRO A 227 -37.07 20.51 -6.20
N PHE A 228 -36.68 21.80 -6.07
CA PHE A 228 -35.28 22.17 -5.86
C PHE A 228 -34.78 21.50 -4.59
N PHE A 229 -33.75 20.67 -4.67
CA PHE A 229 -33.15 20.06 -3.50
C PHE A 229 -31.90 20.84 -3.10
N SER A 230 -31.80 21.23 -1.84
CA SER A 230 -30.63 21.90 -1.29
C SER A 230 -29.99 21.02 -0.24
N ALA A 231 -28.67 20.85 -0.33
CA ALA A 231 -27.90 20.10 0.65
C ALA A 231 -26.68 20.89 1.10
N LEU A 232 -26.50 20.96 2.41
CA LEU A 232 -25.36 21.55 3.08
C LEU A 232 -24.61 20.45 3.83
N ARG A 233 -23.33 20.25 3.49
CA ARG A 233 -22.45 19.32 4.17
C ARG A 233 -21.27 20.06 4.77
N GLY A 234 -21.08 19.92 6.08
CA GLY A 234 -19.87 20.34 6.79
C GLY A 234 -19.07 19.12 7.19
N THR A 235 -17.77 19.12 6.87
CA THR A 235 -16.82 18.09 7.26
C THR A 235 -15.73 18.73 8.09
N TYR A 236 -15.63 18.32 9.36
CA TYR A 236 -14.54 18.66 10.26
C TYR A 236 -13.64 17.43 10.46
N ARG A 237 -12.34 17.60 10.28
CA ARG A 237 -11.36 16.52 10.43
C ARG A 237 -10.17 16.99 11.27
N ASP A 238 -9.88 16.19 12.28
CA ASP A 238 -8.75 16.31 13.19
C ASP A 238 -7.93 15.00 13.13
N ASP A 239 -6.80 14.95 13.83
CA ASP A 239 -5.85 13.82 13.76
C ASP A 239 -6.49 12.49 14.22
N TYR A 240 -7.48 12.58 15.11
CA TYR A 240 -8.18 11.43 15.68
C TYR A 240 -9.65 11.32 15.30
N ASN A 241 -10.29 12.42 14.88
CA ASN A 241 -11.75 12.49 14.76
C ASN A 241 -12.17 13.09 13.42
N THR A 242 -13.22 12.55 12.84
CA THR A 242 -13.92 13.09 11.67
C THR A 242 -15.39 13.25 12.02
N VAL A 243 -15.90 14.47 11.88
CA VAL A 243 -17.31 14.80 12.08
C VAL A 243 -17.88 15.31 10.76
N ASP A 244 -18.85 14.59 10.24
CA ASP A 244 -19.58 14.90 9.02
C ASP A 244 -21.03 15.22 9.36
N VAL A 245 -21.49 16.42 9.02
CA VAL A 245 -22.89 16.82 9.15
C VAL A 245 -23.42 17.12 7.76
N ASN A 246 -24.45 16.40 7.33
CA ASN A 246 -25.13 16.60 6.05
C ASN A 246 -26.59 16.91 6.30
N VAL A 247 -27.02 18.13 5.97
CA VAL A 247 -28.40 18.58 6.09
C VAL A 247 -28.94 18.76 4.69
N SER A 248 -30.08 18.15 4.40
CA SER A 248 -30.70 18.23 3.10
C SER A 248 -32.20 18.49 3.17
N ALA A 249 -32.66 19.49 2.43
CA ALA A 249 -34.04 19.96 2.47
C ALA A 249 -34.48 20.45 1.08
N SER A 250 -35.77 20.34 0.80
CA SER A 250 -36.41 20.95 -0.36
C SER A 250 -37.06 22.28 0.05
N PRO A 251 -36.60 23.45 -0.44
CA PRO A 251 -37.12 24.76 -0.04
C PRO A 251 -38.61 24.96 -0.39
N LEU A 252 -39.11 24.25 -1.41
CA LEU A 252 -40.49 24.36 -1.88
C LEU A 252 -41.45 23.34 -1.24
N ALA A 253 -40.93 22.31 -0.57
CA ALA A 253 -41.72 21.32 0.16
C ALA A 253 -41.60 21.57 1.65
N LEU A 254 -42.09 22.72 2.14
CA LEU A 254 -42.16 23.09 3.57
C LEU A 254 -42.90 22.08 4.45
N ARG A 255 -43.60 21.10 3.85
CA ARG A 255 -44.29 20.00 4.54
C ARG A 255 -43.40 18.78 4.79
N ASP A 256 -42.30 18.62 4.07
CA ASP A 256 -41.36 17.51 4.23
C ASP A 256 -40.23 17.91 5.19
N SER A 257 -40.03 17.13 6.25
CA SER A 257 -38.96 17.35 7.22
C SER A 257 -37.58 17.25 6.55
N ALA A 258 -36.70 18.21 6.83
CA ALA A 258 -35.30 18.14 6.43
C ALA A 258 -34.65 16.83 6.92
N SER A 259 -33.89 16.18 6.05
CA SER A 259 -33.08 15.01 6.42
C SER A 259 -31.70 15.48 6.87
N THR A 260 -31.35 15.18 8.12
CA THR A 260 -30.06 15.50 8.73
C THR A 260 -29.32 14.21 9.06
N ALA A 261 -28.16 14.00 8.46
CA ALA A 261 -27.26 12.90 8.79
C ALA A 261 -26.02 13.44 9.50
N ILE A 262 -25.77 12.95 10.71
CA ILE A 262 -24.59 13.25 11.52
C ILE A 262 -23.76 11.98 11.61
N THR A 263 -22.51 12.04 11.17
CA THR A 263 -21.55 10.93 11.23
C THR A 263 -20.35 11.37 12.05
N VAL A 264 -20.07 10.67 13.13
CA VAL A 264 -18.90 10.89 13.99
C VAL A 264 -18.04 9.64 13.90
N ALA A 265 -16.85 9.77 13.33
CA ALA A 265 -15.87 8.69 13.28
C ALA A 265 -14.63 9.07 14.08
N ARG A 266 -14.09 8.11 14.82
CA ARG A 266 -12.96 8.29 15.73
C ARG A 266 -11.98 7.14 15.61
N ARG A 267 -10.68 7.45 15.64
CA ARG A 267 -9.60 6.47 15.73
C ARG A 267 -9.59 5.84 17.11
N LEU A 268 -9.65 4.50 17.16
CA LEU A 268 -9.84 3.76 18.41
C LEU A 268 -8.52 3.54 19.18
N PHE A 269 -7.38 3.46 18.48
CA PHE A 269 -6.09 3.16 19.09
C PHE A 269 -4.98 4.09 18.58
N GLN A 270 -4.10 4.52 19.48
CA GLN A 270 -2.87 5.24 19.14
C GLN A 270 -1.93 4.27 18.38
N GLY A 271 -1.56 4.62 17.15
CA GLY A 271 -0.69 3.79 16.30
C GLY A 271 -1.40 2.81 15.36
N SER A 272 -2.72 2.60 15.46
CA SER A 272 -3.48 1.75 14.52
C SER A 272 -4.55 2.55 13.78
N PRO A 273 -4.70 2.41 12.45
CA PRO A 273 -5.67 3.18 11.66
C PRO A 273 -7.14 2.71 11.80
N GLN A 274 -7.45 1.94 12.84
CA GLN A 274 -8.80 1.42 13.10
C GLN A 274 -9.74 2.53 13.59
N MET A 275 -10.95 2.56 13.02
CA MET A 275 -11.94 3.60 13.26
C MET A 275 -13.24 3.00 13.81
N GLY A 276 -13.82 3.67 14.79
CA GLY A 276 -15.22 3.49 15.19
C GLY A 276 -16.05 4.63 14.60
N GLU A 277 -17.17 4.32 13.98
CA GLU A 277 -18.06 5.28 13.33
C GLU A 277 -19.47 5.15 13.94
N LEU A 278 -20.03 6.30 14.33
CA LEU A 278 -21.41 6.46 14.76
C LEU A 278 -22.12 7.33 13.72
N ARG A 279 -23.16 6.80 13.09
CA ARG A 279 -23.97 7.54 12.13
C ARG A 279 -25.42 7.59 12.56
N LEU A 280 -25.90 8.81 12.78
CA LEU A 280 -27.28 9.14 13.13
C LEU A 280 -27.94 9.83 11.93
N GLN A 281 -29.01 9.23 11.40
CA GLN A 281 -29.83 9.80 10.35
C GLN A 281 -31.18 10.19 10.95
N LEU A 282 -31.46 11.49 10.93
CA LEU A 282 -32.68 12.13 11.37
C LEU A 282 -33.45 12.57 10.13
N GLY A 283 -34.72 12.21 10.01
CA GLY A 283 -35.53 12.50 8.82
C GLY A 283 -36.75 11.58 8.77
N PRO A 284 -37.38 11.41 7.60
CA PRO A 284 -38.56 10.55 7.44
C PRO A 284 -38.28 9.09 7.81
N VAL A 285 -37.05 8.63 7.58
CA VAL A 285 -36.55 7.32 8.03
C VAL A 285 -35.40 7.57 9.01
N GLN A 286 -35.66 7.29 10.28
CA GLN A 286 -34.66 7.44 11.33
C GLN A 286 -33.77 6.21 11.35
N SER A 287 -32.46 6.40 11.39
CA SER A 287 -31.55 5.28 11.63
C SER A 287 -30.36 5.66 12.49
N LEU A 288 -29.94 4.71 13.32
CA LEU A 288 -28.74 4.79 14.13
C LEU A 288 -27.85 3.63 13.74
N SER A 289 -26.60 3.90 13.38
CA SER A 289 -25.66 2.86 13.00
C SER A 289 -24.31 3.04 13.67
N PHE A 290 -23.74 1.91 14.07
CA PHE A 290 -22.42 1.80 14.65
C PHE A 290 -21.59 0.95 13.72
N TYR A 291 -20.42 1.40 13.31
CA TYR A 291 -19.48 0.62 12.55
C TYR A 291 -18.11 0.60 13.23
N TYR A 292 -17.48 -0.57 13.20
CA TYR A 292 -16.06 -0.75 13.40
C TYR A 292 -15.44 -1.00 12.02
N THR A 293 -14.44 -0.20 11.65
CA THR A 293 -13.70 -0.35 10.39
C THR A 293 -12.23 -0.55 10.69
N SER A 294 -11.68 -1.68 10.25
CA SER A 294 -10.25 -1.92 10.19
C SER A 294 -9.79 -1.80 8.73
N PRO A 295 -9.04 -0.75 8.37
CA PRO A 295 -8.50 -0.60 7.01
C PRO A 295 -7.44 -1.68 6.72
N PRO A 296 -6.94 -1.77 5.47
CA PRO A 296 -6.02 -2.83 5.06
C PRO A 296 -4.82 -2.96 6.01
N SER A 297 -4.50 -4.20 6.40
CA SER A 297 -3.42 -4.50 7.35
C SER A 297 -2.00 -4.17 6.86
N LEU A 298 -1.83 -3.87 5.58
CA LEU A 298 -0.54 -3.50 4.97
C LEU A 298 -0.46 -1.98 4.80
N SER A 299 0.69 -1.40 5.13
CA SER A 299 0.97 0.00 4.80
C SER A 299 1.11 0.18 3.28
N GLN A 300 0.79 1.38 2.79
CA GLN A 300 0.91 1.72 1.36
C GLN A 300 2.33 1.51 0.84
N ASP A 301 3.35 1.81 1.64
CA ASP A 301 4.77 1.60 1.28
C ASP A 301 5.07 0.13 0.94
N ILE A 302 4.50 -0.82 1.70
CA ILE A 302 4.69 -2.25 1.45
C ILE A 302 3.93 -2.68 0.19
N VAL A 303 2.75 -2.09 -0.06
CA VAL A 303 1.97 -2.34 -1.27
C VAL A 303 2.71 -1.86 -2.51
N GLU A 304 3.33 -0.67 -2.47
CA GLU A 304 4.13 -0.12 -3.55
C GLU A 304 5.42 -0.92 -3.76
N ALA A 305 6.14 -1.26 -2.68
CA ALA A 305 7.31 -2.13 -2.77
C ALA A 305 6.96 -3.50 -3.37
N ALA A 306 5.81 -4.07 -3.02
CA ALA A 306 5.35 -5.35 -3.55
C ALA A 306 4.98 -5.30 -5.04
N LYS A 307 4.55 -4.15 -5.58
CA LYS A 307 4.27 -3.98 -7.03
C LYS A 307 5.54 -4.05 -7.87
N HIS A 308 6.63 -3.49 -7.36
CA HIS A 308 7.92 -3.46 -8.06
C HIS A 308 8.77 -4.71 -7.79
N ALA A 309 8.41 -5.50 -6.78
CA ALA A 309 9.15 -6.71 -6.43
C ALA A 309 9.01 -7.82 -7.49
N ILE A 310 10.02 -8.71 -7.59
CA ILE A 310 9.87 -9.93 -8.40
C ILE A 310 8.68 -10.74 -7.89
N PRO A 311 7.68 -11.06 -8.75
CA PRO A 311 6.46 -11.70 -8.31
C PRO A 311 6.73 -13.11 -7.80
N SER A 312 6.04 -13.49 -6.72
CA SER A 312 6.11 -14.89 -6.26
C SER A 312 5.43 -15.82 -7.28
N ILE A 313 5.86 -17.08 -7.30
CA ILE A 313 5.29 -18.11 -8.20
C ILE A 313 3.78 -18.24 -8.02
N ALA A 314 3.31 -18.15 -6.77
CA ALA A 314 1.90 -18.33 -6.42
C ALA A 314 1.12 -17.00 -6.39
N GLY A 315 1.77 -15.87 -6.12
CA GLY A 315 1.12 -14.56 -6.01
C GLY A 315 0.46 -14.30 -4.65
N PHE A 316 0.75 -15.10 -3.62
CA PHE A 316 0.10 -15.03 -2.30
C PHE A 316 1.01 -14.51 -1.18
N ARG A 317 2.23 -14.06 -1.50
CA ARG A 317 3.21 -13.65 -0.47
C ARG A 317 2.78 -12.40 0.30
N HIS A 318 2.16 -11.43 -0.38
CA HIS A 318 1.68 -10.19 0.22
C HIS A 318 0.15 -10.13 0.13
N PHE A 319 -0.50 -10.18 1.29
CA PHE A 319 -1.96 -10.07 1.40
C PHE A 319 -2.34 -9.03 2.47
N ALA A 320 -3.40 -8.28 2.21
CA ALA A 320 -3.98 -7.34 3.16
C ALA A 320 -5.40 -7.79 3.52
N PHE A 321 -5.73 -7.69 4.80
CA PHE A 321 -7.09 -7.89 5.28
C PHE A 321 -7.72 -6.55 5.64
N ASP A 322 -8.94 -6.32 5.17
CA ASP A 322 -9.81 -5.23 5.57
C ASP A 322 -11.11 -5.80 6.15
N ARG A 323 -11.68 -5.12 7.14
CA ARG A 323 -12.91 -5.58 7.81
C ARG A 323 -13.77 -4.40 8.18
N LYS A 324 -15.07 -4.55 8.02
CA LYS A 324 -16.06 -3.59 8.46
C LYS A 324 -17.20 -4.35 9.10
N PHE A 325 -17.52 -4.06 10.35
CA PHE A 325 -18.65 -4.67 11.05
C PHE A 325 -19.51 -3.57 11.60
N GLY A 326 -20.83 -3.74 11.57
CA GLY A 326 -21.72 -2.75 12.13
C GLY A 326 -23.08 -3.26 12.53
N LEU A 327 -23.69 -2.50 13.42
CA LEU A 327 -25.07 -2.67 13.86
C LEU A 327 -25.86 -1.47 13.35
N ILE A 328 -26.92 -1.72 12.61
CA ILE A 328 -27.78 -0.71 12.01
C ILE A 328 -29.18 -0.87 12.60
N PHE A 329 -29.67 0.17 13.26
CA PHE A 329 -31.03 0.27 13.76
C PHE A 329 -31.81 1.14 12.79
N SER A 330 -32.66 0.55 11.96
CA SER A 330 -33.59 1.30 11.11
C SER A 330 -34.93 1.41 11.85
N ASN A 331 -35.27 2.61 12.31
CA ASN A 331 -36.31 2.87 13.31
C ASN A 331 -36.03 2.11 14.62
N ILE A 332 -36.57 0.88 14.76
CA ILE A 332 -36.40 -0.01 15.93
C ILE A 332 -35.86 -1.38 15.51
N ILE A 333 -35.80 -1.67 14.20
CA ILE A 333 -35.41 -2.99 13.71
C ILE A 333 -33.89 -3.06 13.59
N PRO A 334 -33.21 -3.91 14.37
CA PRO A 334 -31.77 -4.07 14.26
C PRO A 334 -31.41 -4.91 13.04
N LYS A 335 -30.27 -4.58 12.45
CA LYS A 335 -29.60 -5.32 11.38
C LYS A 335 -28.13 -5.42 11.72
N LEU A 336 -27.54 -6.57 11.46
CA LEU A 336 -26.11 -6.81 11.57
C LEU A 336 -25.51 -6.77 10.17
N ALA A 337 -24.52 -5.92 9.95
CA ALA A 337 -23.78 -5.85 8.70
C ALA A 337 -22.32 -6.20 8.94
N GLY A 338 -21.72 -6.94 8.02
CA GLY A 338 -20.31 -7.29 8.07
C GLY A 338 -19.73 -7.39 6.67
N GLU A 339 -18.50 -6.94 6.50
CA GLU A 339 -17.72 -7.06 5.28
C GLU A 339 -16.29 -7.45 5.65
N ILE A 340 -15.76 -8.45 4.95
CA ILE A 340 -14.38 -8.89 5.05
C ILE A 340 -13.80 -8.82 3.65
N GLY A 341 -12.72 -8.06 3.51
CA GLY A 341 -11.94 -7.97 2.29
C GLY A 341 -10.58 -8.66 2.46
N LEU A 342 -10.16 -9.37 1.41
CA LEU A 342 -8.83 -9.92 1.25
C LEU A 342 -8.24 -9.39 -0.06
N THR A 343 -7.22 -8.56 0.05
CA THR A 343 -6.50 -8.04 -1.11
C THR A 343 -5.20 -8.81 -1.29
N LEU A 344 -5.09 -9.55 -2.39
CA LEU A 344 -3.88 -10.24 -2.83
C LEU A 344 -3.07 -9.27 -3.69
N VAL A 345 -2.14 -8.57 -3.05
CA VAL A 345 -1.42 -7.42 -3.64
C VAL A 345 -0.68 -7.83 -4.91
N GLU A 346 0.07 -8.93 -4.86
CA GLU A 346 0.81 -9.40 -6.03
C GLU A 346 -0.11 -9.85 -7.16
N LEU A 347 -1.31 -10.35 -6.85
CA LEU A 347 -2.29 -10.80 -7.84
C LEU A 347 -3.12 -9.66 -8.43
N SER A 348 -3.05 -8.46 -7.84
CA SER A 348 -3.98 -7.38 -8.14
C SER A 348 -5.43 -7.85 -8.00
N VAL A 349 -5.70 -8.77 -7.07
CA VAL A 349 -7.02 -9.36 -6.86
C VAL A 349 -7.54 -8.95 -5.49
N ARG A 350 -8.80 -8.53 -5.42
CA ARG A 350 -9.52 -8.24 -4.20
C ARG A 350 -10.73 -9.17 -4.08
N LEU A 351 -10.76 -9.97 -3.03
CA LEU A 351 -11.93 -10.77 -2.66
C LEU A 351 -12.71 -10.00 -1.59
N LYS A 352 -14.03 -9.96 -1.72
CA LYS A 352 -14.94 -9.35 -0.74
C LYS A 352 -16.01 -10.35 -0.37
N ALA A 353 -16.28 -10.46 0.92
CA ALA A 353 -17.41 -11.22 1.44
C ALA A 353 -18.16 -10.33 2.43
N GLY A 354 -19.38 -9.98 2.08
CA GLY A 354 -20.27 -9.15 2.87
C GLY A 354 -21.54 -9.90 3.26
N PHE A 355 -22.14 -9.50 4.36
CA PHE A 355 -23.47 -9.92 4.75
C PHE A 355 -24.22 -8.76 5.39
N GLU A 356 -25.52 -8.73 5.18
CA GLU A 356 -26.45 -7.96 5.98
C GLU A 356 -27.54 -8.91 6.45
N LEU A 357 -27.64 -9.08 7.77
CA LEU A 357 -28.62 -9.93 8.42
C LEU A 357 -29.63 -9.03 9.13
N GLY A 358 -30.88 -9.09 8.69
CA GLY A 358 -31.98 -8.36 9.29
C GLY A 358 -33.25 -9.20 9.29
N PHE A 359 -34.17 -8.87 10.19
CA PHE A 359 -35.43 -9.61 10.35
C PHE A 359 -36.28 -9.67 9.07
N LEU A 360 -36.30 -8.57 8.29
CA LEU A 360 -37.12 -8.48 7.08
C LEU A 360 -36.35 -8.86 5.81
N ASN A 361 -35.11 -8.40 5.71
CA ASN A 361 -34.25 -8.62 4.55
C ASN A 361 -32.88 -9.08 5.06
N SER A 362 -32.40 -10.16 4.48
CA SER A 362 -31.04 -10.64 4.67
C SER A 362 -30.41 -10.91 3.32
N PHE A 363 -29.15 -10.55 3.15
CA PHE A 363 -28.40 -10.85 1.95
C PHE A 363 -26.93 -11.12 2.23
N ILE A 364 -26.32 -11.89 1.33
CA ILE A 364 -24.90 -12.19 1.29
C ILE A 364 -24.36 -11.57 -0.01
N ASN A 365 -23.23 -10.90 0.08
CA ASN A 365 -22.52 -10.35 -1.06
C ASN A 365 -21.15 -11.03 -1.19
N LEU A 366 -20.85 -11.58 -2.36
CA LEU A 366 -19.56 -12.17 -2.68
C LEU A 366 -18.98 -11.46 -3.91
N GLY A 367 -17.84 -10.80 -3.73
CA GLY A 367 -17.20 -9.97 -4.73
C GLY A 367 -15.79 -10.43 -5.08
N LEU A 368 -15.46 -10.31 -6.35
CA LEU A 368 -14.10 -10.46 -6.88
C LEU A 368 -13.77 -9.23 -7.72
N GLY A 369 -12.73 -8.50 -7.36
CA GLY A 369 -12.18 -7.40 -8.13
C GLY A 369 -10.78 -7.71 -8.64
N TRP A 370 -10.47 -7.28 -9.85
CA TRP A 370 -9.11 -7.09 -10.34
C TRP A 370 -8.81 -5.59 -10.35
N VAL A 371 -7.77 -5.19 -9.62
CA VAL A 371 -7.35 -3.79 -9.47
C VAL A 371 -6.02 -3.60 -10.21
N GLY A 372 -6.11 -3.14 -11.47
CA GLY A 372 -4.97 -2.72 -12.26
C GLY A 372 -4.52 -1.30 -11.93
N GLU A 373 -3.52 -0.79 -12.68
CA GLU A 373 -3.01 0.58 -12.50
C GLU A 373 -4.00 1.64 -13.01
N GLU A 374 -4.62 1.39 -14.17
CA GLU A 374 -5.54 2.34 -14.82
C GLU A 374 -6.98 1.81 -14.93
N SER A 375 -7.20 0.54 -14.61
CA SER A 375 -8.51 -0.10 -14.69
C SER A 375 -8.78 -1.03 -13.51
N GLU A 376 -10.01 -1.02 -13.02
CA GLU A 376 -10.54 -1.94 -12.03
C GLU A 376 -11.75 -2.66 -12.63
N VAL A 377 -11.79 -3.98 -12.53
CA VAL A 377 -12.93 -4.80 -12.96
C VAL A 377 -13.40 -5.61 -11.77
N SER A 378 -14.64 -5.41 -11.32
CA SER A 378 -15.23 -6.24 -10.27
C SER A 378 -16.47 -6.97 -10.72
N PHE A 379 -16.63 -8.17 -10.20
CA PHE A 379 -17.80 -9.00 -10.35
C PHE A 379 -18.31 -9.35 -8.96
N ASP A 380 -19.52 -8.88 -8.65
CA ASP A 380 -20.14 -9.00 -7.33
C ASP A 380 -21.46 -9.77 -7.46
N THR A 381 -21.67 -10.75 -6.59
CA THR A 381 -22.88 -11.57 -6.55
C THR A 381 -23.59 -11.33 -5.23
N THR A 382 -24.77 -10.73 -5.31
CA THR A 382 -25.65 -10.48 -4.16
C THR A 382 -26.78 -11.50 -4.15
N ILE A 383 -26.88 -12.23 -3.04
CA ILE A 383 -27.87 -13.28 -2.81
C ILE A 383 -28.72 -12.83 -1.64
N GLY A 384 -29.91 -12.32 -1.93
CA GLY A 384 -30.88 -11.91 -0.93
C GLY A 384 -32.06 -12.87 -0.84
N THR A 385 -32.87 -12.74 0.20
CA THR A 385 -34.09 -13.54 0.40
C THR A 385 -35.11 -13.42 -0.74
N LYS A 386 -35.05 -12.34 -1.52
CA LYS A 386 -36.00 -12.07 -2.62
C LYS A 386 -35.36 -12.03 -4.00
N ALA A 387 -34.05 -11.90 -4.11
CA ALA A 387 -33.42 -11.73 -5.42
C ALA A 387 -31.98 -12.23 -5.43
N VAL A 388 -31.56 -12.71 -6.60
CA VAL A 388 -30.16 -12.99 -6.91
C VAL A 388 -29.72 -12.01 -7.99
N ILE A 389 -28.72 -11.18 -7.68
CA ILE A 389 -28.24 -10.12 -8.56
C ILE A 389 -26.74 -10.34 -8.75
N ALA A 390 -26.29 -10.45 -9.99
CA ALA A 390 -24.88 -10.34 -10.34
C ALA A 390 -24.61 -8.92 -10.82
N LYS A 391 -23.44 -8.36 -10.53
CA LYS A 391 -23.07 -7.01 -10.90
C LYS A 391 -21.66 -7.03 -11.46
N LEU A 392 -21.49 -6.52 -12.68
CA LEU A 392 -20.18 -6.31 -13.28
C LEU A 392 -19.87 -4.82 -13.27
N ASP A 393 -18.87 -4.41 -12.53
CA ASP A 393 -18.35 -3.05 -12.54
C ASP A 393 -17.01 -3.02 -13.27
N VAL A 394 -16.85 -2.05 -14.18
CA VAL A 394 -15.60 -1.78 -14.90
C VAL A 394 -15.31 -0.30 -14.74
N VAL A 395 -14.26 0.02 -13.99
CA VAL A 395 -13.72 1.37 -13.89
C VAL A 395 -12.49 1.43 -14.78
N ALA A 396 -12.51 2.26 -15.81
CA ALA A 396 -11.36 2.47 -16.70
C ALA A 396 -11.28 3.94 -17.09
N TRP A 397 -10.08 4.52 -17.10
CA TRP A 397 -9.86 5.92 -17.49
C TRP A 397 -10.78 6.91 -16.74
N LYS A 398 -10.99 6.69 -15.44
CA LYS A 398 -11.88 7.48 -14.57
C LYS A 398 -13.37 7.45 -14.96
N GLN A 399 -13.76 6.56 -15.87
CA GLN A 399 -15.15 6.24 -16.20
C GLN A 399 -15.55 4.96 -15.50
N GLN A 400 -16.76 4.91 -14.94
CA GLN A 400 -17.32 3.73 -14.28
C GLN A 400 -18.49 3.19 -15.10
N PHE A 401 -18.33 2.01 -15.68
CA PHE A 401 -19.40 1.24 -16.30
C PHE A 401 -19.91 0.19 -15.31
N SER A 402 -21.22 0.15 -15.07
CA SER A 402 -21.84 -0.79 -14.14
C SER A 402 -22.99 -1.52 -14.83
N LEU A 403 -22.98 -2.85 -14.75
CA LEU A 403 -23.99 -3.72 -15.36
C LEU A 403 -24.57 -4.64 -14.28
N PRO A 404 -25.58 -4.18 -13.51
CA PRO A 404 -26.36 -5.05 -12.66
C PRO A 404 -27.29 -5.95 -13.50
N ILE A 405 -27.13 -7.25 -13.29
CA ILE A 405 -27.82 -8.37 -13.95
C ILE A 405 -28.73 -9.03 -12.92
N VAL A 406 -30.04 -8.86 -13.07
CA VAL A 406 -31.02 -9.51 -12.20
C VAL A 406 -31.22 -10.94 -12.68
N LEU A 407 -30.72 -11.93 -11.94
CA LEU A 407 -30.79 -13.34 -12.33
C LEU A 407 -32.11 -13.99 -11.88
N SER A 408 -32.65 -13.57 -10.74
CA SER A 408 -33.95 -14.03 -10.26
C SER A 408 -34.58 -13.01 -9.32
N THR A 409 -35.90 -12.88 -9.42
CA THR A 409 -36.77 -12.07 -8.54
C THR A 409 -37.46 -12.92 -7.46
N GLU A 410 -37.14 -14.22 -7.40
CA GLU A 410 -37.62 -15.15 -6.39
C GLU A 410 -36.45 -15.94 -5.82
N TRP A 411 -36.59 -16.45 -4.60
CA TRP A 411 -35.55 -17.30 -4.02
C TRP A 411 -35.48 -18.63 -4.79
N ASN A 412 -34.36 -18.87 -5.49
CA ASN A 412 -34.09 -20.13 -6.14
C ASN A 412 -32.67 -20.64 -5.79
N PRO A 413 -32.55 -21.75 -5.03
CA PRO A 413 -31.25 -22.24 -4.57
C PRO A 413 -30.34 -22.69 -5.72
N ARG A 414 -30.91 -23.16 -6.85
CA ARG A 414 -30.11 -23.61 -8.01
C ARG A 414 -29.43 -22.43 -8.70
N ILE A 415 -30.15 -21.32 -8.84
CA ILE A 415 -29.62 -20.09 -9.46
C ILE A 415 -28.59 -19.45 -8.53
N ALA A 416 -28.85 -19.42 -7.22
CA ALA A 416 -27.90 -18.92 -6.23
C ALA A 416 -26.58 -19.72 -6.23
N LEU A 417 -26.66 -21.07 -6.25
CA LEU A 417 -25.48 -21.93 -6.35
C LEU A 417 -24.72 -21.69 -7.66
N GLY A 418 -25.43 -21.61 -8.79
CA GLY A 418 -24.82 -21.32 -10.09
C GLY A 418 -24.10 -19.97 -10.11
N ALA A 419 -24.70 -18.93 -9.51
CA ALA A 419 -24.14 -17.59 -9.43
C ALA A 419 -22.85 -17.52 -8.58
N ILE A 420 -22.66 -18.43 -7.61
CA ILE A 420 -21.41 -18.53 -6.83
C ILE A 420 -20.38 -19.42 -7.53
N VAL A 421 -20.81 -20.61 -7.97
CA VAL A 421 -19.91 -21.65 -8.45
C VAL A 421 -19.31 -21.29 -9.81
N LEU A 422 -20.10 -20.74 -10.75
CA LEU A 422 -19.60 -20.44 -12.09
C LEU A 422 -18.46 -19.40 -12.08
N PRO A 423 -18.57 -18.24 -11.41
CA PRO A 423 -17.45 -17.30 -11.30
C PRO A 423 -16.26 -17.89 -10.53
N SER A 424 -16.51 -18.65 -9.46
CA SER A 424 -15.43 -19.27 -8.66
C SER A 424 -14.63 -20.31 -9.46
N VAL A 425 -15.29 -21.13 -10.29
CA VAL A 425 -14.60 -22.09 -11.16
C VAL A 425 -13.86 -21.34 -12.27
N ALA A 426 -14.47 -20.32 -12.88
CA ALA A 426 -13.83 -19.51 -13.91
C ALA A 426 -12.56 -18.79 -13.41
N THR A 427 -12.54 -18.34 -12.14
CA THR A 427 -11.36 -17.72 -11.54
C THR A 427 -10.25 -18.71 -11.27
N VAL A 428 -10.56 -19.89 -10.74
CA VAL A 428 -9.56 -20.94 -10.49
C VAL A 428 -8.94 -21.42 -11.81
N LEU A 429 -9.77 -21.64 -12.84
CA LEU A 429 -9.31 -22.03 -14.17
C LEU A 429 -8.46 -20.92 -14.81
N SER A 430 -8.90 -19.66 -14.78
CA SER A 430 -8.13 -18.55 -15.33
C SER A 430 -6.80 -18.35 -14.59
N TYR A 431 -6.77 -18.54 -13.27
CA TYR A 431 -5.53 -18.51 -12.50
C TYR A 431 -4.56 -19.61 -12.95
N HIS A 432 -5.03 -20.87 -13.04
CA HIS A 432 -4.16 -21.99 -13.37
C HIS A 432 -3.66 -21.97 -14.82
N PHE A 433 -4.54 -21.66 -15.78
CA PHE A 433 -4.23 -21.74 -17.21
C PHE A 433 -3.71 -20.44 -17.83
N ILE A 434 -4.02 -19.27 -17.26
CA ILE A 434 -3.65 -17.97 -17.85
C ILE A 434 -2.65 -17.23 -16.95
N VAL A 435 -3.01 -17.01 -15.68
CA VAL A 435 -2.24 -16.12 -14.78
C VAL A 435 -0.91 -16.77 -14.37
N ARG A 436 -0.95 -18.02 -13.88
CA ARG A 436 0.23 -18.75 -13.40
C ARG A 436 1.32 -18.93 -14.48
N PRO A 437 1.04 -19.39 -15.72
CA PRO A 437 2.09 -19.52 -16.73
C PRO A 437 2.67 -18.18 -17.17
N ARG A 438 1.83 -17.13 -17.33
CA ARG A 438 2.30 -15.77 -17.66
C ARG A 438 3.21 -15.21 -16.57
N ARG A 439 2.89 -15.42 -15.30
CA ARG A 439 3.74 -14.99 -14.18
C ARG A 439 5.08 -15.70 -14.15
N ARG A 440 5.08 -17.01 -14.37
CA ARG A 440 6.32 -17.79 -14.44
C ARG A 440 7.25 -17.23 -15.54
N ALA A 441 6.69 -16.91 -16.71
CA ALA A 441 7.46 -16.29 -17.80
C ALA A 441 7.99 -14.89 -17.44
N ARG A 442 7.16 -14.01 -16.87
CA ARG A 442 7.56 -12.65 -16.43
C ARG A 442 8.64 -12.69 -15.36
N ARG A 443 8.51 -13.57 -14.37
CA ARG A 443 9.49 -13.79 -13.31
C ARG A 443 10.85 -14.21 -13.89
N ILE A 444 10.87 -15.17 -14.82
CA ILE A 444 12.10 -15.60 -15.49
C ILE A 444 12.72 -14.44 -16.27
N GLN A 445 11.93 -13.62 -16.95
CA GLN A 445 12.44 -12.45 -17.67
C GLN A 445 13.03 -11.40 -16.73
N GLN A 446 12.39 -11.09 -15.60
CA GLN A 446 12.90 -10.15 -14.60
C GLN A 446 14.18 -10.65 -13.94
N ILE A 447 14.26 -11.95 -13.59
CA ILE A 447 15.50 -12.55 -13.06
C ILE A 447 16.63 -12.48 -14.11
N ARG A 448 16.33 -12.75 -15.39
CA ARG A 448 17.31 -12.62 -16.48
C ARG A 448 17.75 -11.17 -16.70
N ALA A 449 16.83 -10.22 -16.62
CA ALA A 449 17.13 -8.79 -16.75
C ALA A 449 17.99 -8.31 -15.57
N ALA A 450 17.67 -8.75 -14.34
CA ALA A 450 18.49 -8.48 -13.16
C ALA A 450 19.90 -9.07 -13.31
N ARG A 451 20.03 -10.30 -13.84
CA ARG A 451 21.33 -10.92 -14.14
C ARG A 451 22.15 -10.11 -15.15
N ARG A 452 21.52 -9.65 -16.23
CA ARG A 452 22.18 -8.80 -17.25
C ARG A 452 22.58 -7.44 -16.69
N ALA A 453 21.68 -6.76 -15.98
CA ALA A 453 22.00 -5.49 -15.34
C ALA A 453 23.16 -5.64 -14.34
N HIS A 454 23.18 -6.74 -13.57
CA HIS A 454 24.28 -7.04 -12.67
C HIS A 454 25.58 -7.37 -13.44
N GLU A 455 25.52 -8.01 -14.60
CA GLU A 455 26.68 -8.29 -15.47
C GLU A 455 27.22 -7.05 -16.18
N GLU A 456 26.34 -6.14 -16.59
CA GLU A 456 26.66 -4.89 -17.28
C GLU A 456 27.21 -3.81 -16.33
N ASP A 457 26.86 -3.85 -15.05
CA ASP A 457 27.38 -2.93 -14.03
C ASP A 457 28.80 -3.35 -13.57
N SER A 458 29.76 -3.26 -14.49
CA SER A 458 31.18 -3.49 -14.20
C SER A 458 31.70 -2.56 -13.12
N ASP A 459 31.15 -1.36 -13.02
CA ASP A 459 31.67 -0.29 -12.17
C ASP A 459 31.23 -0.49 -10.71
N ALA A 460 29.97 -0.84 -10.44
CA ALA A 460 29.55 -1.19 -9.09
C ALA A 460 30.30 -2.42 -8.57
N ARG A 461 30.54 -3.43 -9.43
CA ARG A 461 31.36 -4.59 -9.06
C ARG A 461 32.80 -4.21 -8.73
N ARG A 462 33.42 -3.31 -9.51
CA ARG A 462 34.78 -2.79 -9.26
C ARG A 462 34.85 -2.03 -7.94
N LYS A 463 33.96 -1.05 -7.72
CA LYS A 463 33.88 -0.26 -6.48
C LYS A 463 33.71 -1.16 -5.26
N ARG A 464 32.78 -2.11 -5.33
CA ARG A 464 32.55 -3.12 -4.27
C ARG A 464 33.79 -3.94 -3.99
N ASN A 465 34.43 -4.50 -5.03
CA ASN A 465 35.63 -5.30 -4.88
C ASN A 465 36.76 -4.49 -4.23
N ALA A 466 36.94 -3.22 -4.63
CA ALA A 466 37.92 -2.33 -4.02
C ALA A 466 37.63 -2.09 -2.52
N VAL A 467 36.37 -1.84 -2.14
CA VAL A 467 35.98 -1.71 -0.71
C VAL A 467 36.20 -3.01 0.06
N VAL A 468 35.82 -4.16 -0.50
CA VAL A 468 36.05 -5.47 0.13
C VAL A 468 37.54 -5.70 0.35
N ASP A 469 38.38 -5.30 -0.61
CA ASP A 469 39.83 -5.43 -0.53
C ASP A 469 40.43 -4.54 0.56
N LEU A 470 39.91 -3.31 0.75
CA LEU A 470 40.28 -2.44 1.88
C LEU A 470 39.94 -3.06 3.24
N LEU A 471 38.84 -3.80 3.31
CA LEU A 471 38.35 -4.43 4.55
C LEU A 471 39.08 -5.74 4.90
N LYS A 472 39.75 -6.38 3.94
CA LYS A 472 40.40 -7.70 4.16
C LYS A 472 41.40 -7.67 5.32
N ASP A 473 42.25 -6.67 5.38
CA ASP A 473 43.29 -6.59 6.41
C ASP A 473 42.69 -6.43 7.82
N VAL A 474 41.63 -5.64 7.93
CA VAL A 474 40.88 -5.45 9.18
C VAL A 474 40.14 -6.73 9.56
N ALA A 475 39.46 -7.36 8.61
CA ALA A 475 38.75 -8.61 8.83
C ALA A 475 39.70 -9.70 9.32
N ASN A 476 40.87 -9.88 8.69
CA ASN A 476 41.88 -10.85 9.09
C ASN A 476 42.42 -10.58 10.51
N LYS A 477 42.62 -9.31 10.86
CA LYS A 477 43.02 -8.90 12.20
C LYS A 477 41.94 -9.24 13.23
N TYR A 478 40.67 -8.96 12.94
CA TYR A 478 39.58 -9.33 13.85
C TYR A 478 39.36 -10.83 13.95
N THR A 479 39.51 -11.56 12.85
CA THR A 479 39.47 -13.03 12.86
C THR A 479 40.51 -13.61 13.81
N SER A 480 41.77 -13.15 13.75
CA SER A 480 42.81 -13.65 14.65
C SER A 480 42.57 -13.29 16.12
N LEU A 481 42.11 -12.06 16.40
CA LEU A 481 41.77 -11.61 17.75
C LEU A 481 40.58 -12.36 18.36
N GLU A 482 39.53 -12.59 17.59
CA GLU A 482 38.34 -13.32 18.04
C GLU A 482 38.63 -14.82 18.17
N THR A 483 39.41 -15.40 17.26
CA THR A 483 39.83 -16.82 17.36
C THR A 483 40.63 -17.08 18.64
N ALA A 484 41.56 -16.19 19.00
CA ALA A 484 42.34 -16.30 20.23
C ALA A 484 41.49 -16.26 21.52
N LYS A 485 40.32 -15.61 21.46
CA LYS A 485 39.37 -15.48 22.58
C LYS A 485 38.23 -16.51 22.52
N GLY A 486 38.18 -17.35 21.49
CA GLY A 486 37.03 -18.22 21.22
C GLY A 486 35.73 -17.44 20.94
N GLY A 487 35.87 -16.23 20.40
CA GLY A 487 34.78 -15.29 20.11
C GLY A 487 34.04 -15.61 18.80
N LEU A 488 33.40 -14.59 18.23
CA LEU A 488 32.56 -14.72 17.04
C LEU A 488 33.41 -14.66 15.77
N VAL A 489 33.41 -15.73 14.97
CA VAL A 489 34.13 -15.81 13.69
C VAL A 489 33.17 -16.24 12.58
N ILE A 490 33.03 -15.40 11.56
CA ILE A 490 32.19 -15.68 10.39
C ILE A 490 32.97 -16.55 9.42
N GLN A 491 32.42 -17.71 9.07
CA GLN A 491 33.03 -18.64 8.11
C GLN A 491 32.58 -18.35 6.69
N GLU A 492 31.28 -18.10 6.50
CA GLU A 492 30.67 -17.86 5.19
C GLU A 492 29.46 -16.95 5.38
N ALA A 493 29.35 -15.89 4.58
CA ALA A 493 28.17 -15.05 4.53
C ALA A 493 27.77 -14.75 3.08
N LEU A 494 26.56 -15.15 2.71
CA LEU A 494 26.00 -14.98 1.37
C LEU A 494 24.75 -14.11 1.43
N TYR A 495 24.73 -13.04 0.61
CA TYR A 495 23.60 -12.14 0.49
C TYR A 495 22.96 -12.28 -0.90
N GLY A 496 21.70 -12.71 -0.96
CA GLY A 496 21.05 -12.97 -2.24
C GLY A 496 19.61 -13.44 -2.12
N VAL A 497 19.04 -13.86 -3.26
CA VAL A 497 17.64 -14.31 -3.37
C VAL A 497 17.42 -15.63 -2.62
N THR A 498 16.27 -15.76 -1.96
CA THR A 498 15.88 -16.92 -1.13
C THR A 498 15.36 -18.13 -1.92
N ASP A 499 14.89 -17.94 -3.15
CA ASP A 499 14.20 -18.99 -3.92
C ASP A 499 15.19 -19.86 -4.73
N ASP A 500 15.46 -21.07 -4.25
CA ASP A 500 16.39 -22.02 -4.88
C ASP A 500 15.88 -22.61 -6.21
N LYS A 501 14.58 -22.47 -6.53
CA LYS A 501 13.91 -23.25 -7.60
C LYS A 501 14.25 -22.83 -9.03
N ASP A 502 14.84 -21.65 -9.24
CA ASP A 502 15.07 -21.08 -10.58
C ASP A 502 16.57 -20.81 -10.88
N GLY A 503 17.50 -21.38 -10.10
CA GLY A 503 18.94 -21.11 -10.25
C GLY A 503 19.37 -19.72 -9.75
N ALA A 504 18.57 -19.11 -8.87
CA ALA A 504 18.85 -17.78 -8.31
C ALA A 504 19.97 -17.77 -7.26
N GLN A 505 20.49 -18.95 -6.86
CA GLN A 505 21.66 -19.04 -5.97
C GLN A 505 22.92 -18.43 -6.59
N ASP A 506 23.07 -18.49 -7.92
CA ASP A 506 24.21 -17.88 -8.63
C ASP A 506 24.24 -16.35 -8.54
N LEU A 507 23.13 -15.73 -8.13
CA LEU A 507 23.06 -14.28 -7.88
C LEU A 507 23.46 -13.93 -6.45
N ALA A 508 23.74 -14.90 -5.57
CA ALA A 508 24.17 -14.61 -4.22
C ALA A 508 25.58 -14.00 -4.23
N MET A 509 25.73 -12.92 -3.50
CA MET A 509 26.98 -12.20 -3.33
C MET A 509 27.66 -12.66 -2.04
N ASP A 510 28.96 -12.94 -2.12
CA ASP A 510 29.79 -13.17 -0.95
C ASP A 510 30.07 -11.86 -0.21
N VAL A 511 29.64 -11.82 1.06
CA VAL A 511 29.77 -10.69 1.99
C VAL A 511 30.52 -11.10 3.26
N THR A 512 31.29 -12.20 3.22
CA THR A 512 32.02 -12.74 4.38
C THR A 512 33.00 -11.73 4.99
N VAL A 513 33.83 -11.10 4.14
CA VAL A 513 34.85 -10.12 4.58
C VAL A 513 34.22 -8.86 5.20
N PRO A 514 33.27 -8.17 4.51
CA PRO A 514 32.53 -7.07 5.12
C PRO A 514 31.91 -7.43 6.46
N MET A 515 31.22 -8.57 6.55
CA MET A 515 30.56 -8.99 7.77
C MET A 515 31.55 -9.23 8.91
N GLN A 516 32.68 -9.89 8.65
CA GLN A 516 33.70 -10.14 9.66
C GLN A 516 34.35 -8.84 10.15
N SER A 517 34.51 -7.84 9.27
CA SER A 517 35.05 -6.53 9.64
C SER A 517 34.14 -5.74 10.59
N LEU A 518 32.84 -6.07 10.64
CA LEU A 518 31.86 -5.42 11.50
C LEU A 518 31.79 -6.05 12.90
N VAL A 519 32.35 -7.24 13.11
CA VAL A 519 32.36 -7.93 14.41
C VAL A 519 33.21 -7.17 15.42
N ARG A 520 32.67 -6.95 16.62
CA ARG A 520 33.42 -6.37 17.75
C ARG A 520 33.04 -7.03 19.06
N ASN A 521 34.04 -7.31 19.89
CA ASN A 521 33.87 -7.90 21.23
C ASN A 521 32.98 -9.16 21.18
N SER A 522 33.25 -10.02 20.19
CA SER A 522 32.47 -11.24 19.96
C SER A 522 30.96 -11.04 19.70
N HIS A 523 30.55 -9.84 19.29
CA HIS A 523 29.17 -9.50 18.92
C HIS A 523 29.10 -8.82 17.56
N LEU A 524 27.97 -9.02 16.88
CA LEU A 524 27.63 -8.31 15.65
C LEU A 524 26.19 -7.82 15.74
N TYR A 525 26.01 -6.51 15.54
CA TYR A 525 24.71 -5.87 15.52
C TYR A 525 24.56 -5.01 14.27
N ILE A 526 23.56 -5.29 13.45
CA ILE A 526 23.17 -4.45 12.31
C ILE A 526 21.71 -4.07 12.52
N PRO A 527 21.37 -2.76 12.54
CA PRO A 527 19.99 -2.32 12.73
C PRO A 527 19.09 -2.80 11.59
N GLY A 528 17.83 -3.11 11.93
CA GLY A 528 16.79 -3.45 10.96
C GLY A 528 16.03 -2.21 10.46
N GLY A 529 15.12 -2.44 9.50
CA GLY A 529 14.24 -1.43 8.94
C GLY A 529 14.71 -0.82 7.61
N LYS A 530 15.94 -1.12 7.18
CA LYS A 530 16.49 -0.72 5.87
C LYS A 530 17.18 -1.91 5.20
N SER A 531 17.39 -1.80 3.90
CA SER A 531 18.07 -2.81 3.09
C SER A 531 19.55 -2.92 3.49
N LYS A 532 20.09 -4.13 3.53
CA LYS A 532 21.51 -4.38 3.82
C LYS A 532 22.44 -3.98 2.68
N THR A 533 21.89 -3.63 1.52
CA THR A 533 22.66 -3.07 0.38
C THR A 533 23.42 -1.80 0.72
N HIS A 534 23.00 -1.07 1.75
CA HIS A 534 23.66 0.17 2.18
C HIS A 534 24.88 -0.04 3.07
N LEU A 535 25.21 -1.29 3.43
CA LEU A 535 26.40 -1.61 4.20
C LEU A 535 27.66 -1.53 3.33
N GLN A 536 28.80 -1.21 3.97
CA GLN A 536 30.08 -1.10 3.28
C GLN A 536 30.47 -2.44 2.66
N GLY A 537 30.79 -2.44 1.36
CA GLY A 537 31.14 -3.66 0.64
C GLY A 537 29.95 -4.56 0.30
N PHE A 538 28.70 -4.12 0.54
CA PHE A 538 27.49 -4.73 -0.01
C PHE A 538 27.14 -4.04 -1.33
N SER A 539 26.52 -4.77 -2.24
CA SER A 539 25.84 -4.23 -3.41
C SER A 539 24.51 -4.96 -3.56
N ASP A 540 23.58 -4.41 -4.35
CA ASP A 540 22.34 -5.11 -4.64
C ASP A 540 22.56 -6.17 -5.73
N PRO A 541 22.57 -7.48 -5.40
CA PRO A 541 22.74 -8.51 -6.43
C PRO A 541 21.52 -8.66 -7.34
N ALA A 542 20.35 -8.24 -6.87
CA ALA A 542 19.08 -8.44 -7.54
C ALA A 542 18.10 -7.35 -7.08
N PRO A 543 18.15 -6.17 -7.72
CA PRO A 543 17.26 -5.07 -7.36
C PRO A 543 15.80 -5.49 -7.45
N PHE A 544 15.00 -5.01 -6.50
CA PHE A 544 13.58 -5.34 -6.36
C PHE A 544 13.29 -6.81 -6.03
N THR A 545 14.26 -7.57 -5.51
CA THR A 545 13.99 -8.90 -4.94
C THR A 545 14.07 -8.88 -3.43
N ALA A 546 13.26 -9.74 -2.80
CA ALA A 546 13.50 -10.05 -1.40
C ALA A 546 14.79 -10.87 -1.29
N LYS A 547 15.75 -10.29 -0.59
CA LYS A 547 17.04 -10.90 -0.32
C LYS A 547 17.10 -11.39 1.13
N SER A 548 17.93 -12.38 1.36
CA SER A 548 18.27 -12.88 2.68
C SER A 548 19.77 -12.92 2.83
N LEU A 549 20.23 -12.63 4.04
CA LEU A 549 21.61 -12.84 4.44
C LEU A 549 21.71 -14.20 5.14
N ARG A 550 22.43 -15.12 4.52
CA ARG A 550 22.74 -16.45 5.06
C ARG A 550 24.14 -16.40 5.66
N ILE A 551 24.28 -16.71 6.94
CA ILE A 551 25.53 -16.59 7.68
C ILE A 551 25.83 -17.92 8.37
N ARG A 552 27.02 -18.46 8.12
CA ARG A 552 27.66 -19.52 8.91
C ARG A 552 28.76 -18.91 9.74
N TYR A 553 28.73 -19.17 11.04
CA TYR A 553 29.73 -18.63 11.97
C TYR A 553 30.03 -19.63 13.09
N VAL A 554 31.18 -19.45 13.73
CA VAL A 554 31.61 -20.20 14.91
C VAL A 554 31.64 -19.26 16.10
N PHE A 555 31.12 -19.73 17.22
CA PHE A 555 31.18 -19.03 18.50
C PHE A 555 31.48 -20.04 19.60
N HIS A 556 32.52 -19.79 20.41
CA HIS A 556 33.03 -20.75 21.40
C HIS A 556 33.26 -22.16 20.85
N GLY A 557 33.79 -22.25 19.62
CA GLY A 557 34.09 -23.52 18.95
C GLY A 557 32.87 -24.28 18.43
N ARG A 558 31.65 -23.74 18.53
CA ARG A 558 30.43 -24.38 18.01
C ARG A 558 29.96 -23.72 16.71
N PRO A 559 29.58 -24.51 15.68
CA PRO A 559 29.04 -23.97 14.45
C PRO A 559 27.60 -23.47 14.63
N HIS A 560 27.29 -22.37 13.97
CA HIS A 560 25.98 -21.74 13.96
C HIS A 560 25.60 -21.36 12.53
N TYR A 561 24.29 -21.39 12.24
CA TYR A 561 23.71 -20.97 10.97
C TYR A 561 22.54 -20.03 11.21
N ALA A 562 22.50 -18.91 10.50
CA ALA A 562 21.42 -17.94 10.55
C ALA A 562 21.00 -17.52 9.14
N GLU A 563 19.69 -17.48 8.89
CA GLU A 563 19.13 -16.92 7.67
C GLU A 563 18.24 -15.74 8.05
N ILE A 564 18.69 -14.53 7.68
CA ILE A 564 18.10 -13.28 8.15
C ILE A 564 17.60 -12.47 6.93
N PRO A 565 16.28 -12.27 6.79
CA PRO A 565 15.69 -11.40 5.76
C PRO A 565 16.29 -10.00 5.71
N ASP A 566 16.34 -9.38 4.54
CA ASP A 566 17.03 -8.11 4.28
C ASP A 566 16.74 -7.01 5.33
N TYR A 567 15.47 -6.73 5.59
CA TYR A 567 15.04 -5.65 6.48
C TYR A 567 15.07 -6.01 7.98
N LEU A 568 15.34 -7.26 8.36
CA LEU A 568 15.42 -7.65 9.76
C LEU A 568 16.80 -7.36 10.35
N PRO A 569 16.86 -6.93 11.63
CA PRO A 569 18.13 -6.69 12.31
C PRO A 569 18.97 -7.97 12.37
N VAL A 570 20.28 -7.82 12.27
CA VAL A 570 21.23 -8.92 12.47
C VAL A 570 21.78 -8.80 13.88
N VAL A 571 21.58 -9.83 14.69
CA VAL A 571 22.13 -9.90 16.05
C VAL A 571 22.81 -11.25 16.20
N LEU A 572 24.13 -11.25 16.36
CA LEU A 572 24.93 -12.46 16.58
C LEU A 572 25.83 -12.29 17.81
N PRO A 573 26.10 -13.38 18.57
CA PRO A 573 25.56 -14.73 18.42
C PRO A 573 24.19 -14.90 19.12
N LEU A 574 23.33 -15.79 18.60
CA LEU A 574 22.11 -16.25 19.26
C LEU A 574 22.14 -17.76 19.47
N SER A 575 21.63 -18.23 20.61
CA SER A 575 21.60 -19.66 20.96
C SER A 575 20.77 -20.50 19.98
N GLU A 576 19.74 -19.89 19.39
CA GLU A 576 18.84 -20.52 18.40
C GLU A 576 19.53 -20.86 17.09
N HIS A 577 20.65 -20.18 16.78
CA HIS A 577 21.41 -20.44 15.56
C HIS A 577 22.35 -21.64 15.69
N SER A 578 22.47 -22.26 16.87
CA SER A 578 23.40 -23.38 17.08
C SER A 578 23.00 -24.59 16.24
N VAL A 579 23.92 -25.06 15.40
CA VAL A 579 23.69 -26.26 14.59
C VAL A 579 24.01 -27.46 15.48
N ARG A 580 22.99 -28.27 15.78
CA ARG A 580 23.22 -29.59 16.40
C ARG A 580 23.79 -30.49 15.31
N GLU A 581 25.04 -30.92 15.48
CA GLU A 581 25.57 -32.04 14.69
C GLU A 581 24.66 -33.25 14.93
N CYS A 582 24.07 -33.76 13.84
CA CYS A 582 23.20 -34.94 13.84
C CYS A 582 24.03 -36.22 13.90
#